data_AF-A0AAW1NEA0-F1
#
_entry.id   AF-A0AAW1NEA0-F1
#
_cell.length_a   1.000
_cell.length_b   1.000
_cell.length_c   1.000
_cell.angle_alpha   90.00
_cell.angle_beta   90.00
_cell.angle_gamma   90.00
#
_symmetry.space_group_name_H-M   'P 1'
#
loop_
_entity.id
_entity.type
_entity.pdbx_description
1 polymer ?
#
loop_
_entity_poly.entity_id
_entity_poly.type
_entity_poly.pdbx_seq_one_letter_code
_entity_poly.pdbx_strand_id
1 'polypeptide(L)'
;MAVRGLFAVAILCSVAAVCCAEIKLSELPITVSVGVTPSGKVNLKAGEGNITVTWALNQTSADTSKYSKVSLKLCFNKESQIDRPWRKTEDELFKDKTCQFDVVKKDYSATGNSASYVVKKDIPTGHYFVRAYVLNAAGDKIAYGQTEGVDLFITAISGRHVSIDIAAAVFSAFSVLSLAFFFYMEKKKSRSA
;
A
#
# COMPACT_ATOMS: atom_id res chain seq x y z
N MET A 1 -40.87 -43.34 9.70
CA MET A 1 -40.56 -41.97 9.21
C MET A 1 -39.08 -41.67 9.43
N ALA A 2 -38.18 -42.27 8.65
CA ALA A 2 -36.72 -42.14 8.86
C ALA A 2 -35.92 -41.89 7.56
N VAL A 3 -36.61 -41.53 6.47
CA VAL A 3 -35.97 -41.33 5.14
C VAL A 3 -36.03 -39.86 4.70
N ARG A 4 -36.82 -39.00 5.37
CA ARG A 4 -36.93 -37.57 5.05
C ARG A 4 -35.86 -36.68 5.69
N GLY A 5 -35.10 -37.22 6.66
CA GLY A 5 -34.03 -36.48 7.34
C GLY A 5 -32.66 -36.55 6.67
N LEU A 6 -32.41 -37.54 5.80
CA LEU A 6 -31.11 -37.70 5.14
C LEU A 6 -30.90 -36.78 3.93
N PHE A 7 -31.97 -36.40 3.22
CA PHE A 7 -31.85 -35.53 2.05
C PHE A 7 -31.56 -34.06 2.40
N ALA A 8 -31.97 -33.60 3.58
CA ALA A 8 -31.73 -32.22 4.01
C ALA A 8 -30.26 -31.96 4.43
N VAL A 9 -29.55 -33.00 4.89
CA VAL A 9 -28.13 -32.88 5.30
C VAL A 9 -27.19 -32.93 4.09
N ALA A 10 -27.56 -33.68 3.03
CA ALA A 10 -26.75 -33.76 1.81
C ALA A 10 -26.76 -32.45 0.99
N ILE A 11 -27.85 -31.70 1.03
CA ILE A 11 -27.98 -30.42 0.31
C ILE A 11 -27.27 -29.27 1.04
N LEU A 12 -27.11 -29.35 2.36
CA LEU A 12 -26.36 -28.33 3.12
C LEU A 12 -24.82 -28.48 2.97
N CYS A 13 -24.34 -29.67 2.62
CA CYS A 13 -22.91 -29.96 2.49
C CYS A 13 -22.34 -29.60 1.10
N SER A 14 -23.20 -29.32 0.11
CA SER A 14 -22.79 -29.04 -1.28
C SER A 14 -22.53 -27.56 -1.57
N VAL A 15 -22.73 -26.65 -0.59
CA VAL A 15 -22.53 -25.20 -0.76
C VAL A 15 -21.18 -24.71 -0.20
N ALA A 16 -20.40 -25.58 0.46
CA ALA A 16 -19.17 -25.18 1.15
C ALA A 16 -17.86 -25.35 0.36
N ALA A 17 -17.93 -25.61 -0.95
CA ALA A 17 -16.74 -25.77 -1.79
C ALA A 17 -16.78 -24.86 -3.03
N VAL A 18 -17.02 -23.56 -2.82
CA VAL A 18 -16.41 -22.58 -3.72
C VAL A 18 -14.97 -22.47 -3.28
N CYS A 19 -14.15 -23.42 -3.72
CA CYS A 19 -12.71 -23.28 -3.72
C CYS A 19 -12.36 -22.16 -4.72
N CYS A 20 -12.42 -20.92 -4.25
CA CYS A 20 -11.67 -19.85 -4.91
C CYS A 20 -10.22 -20.34 -4.93
N ALA A 21 -9.69 -20.66 -6.10
CA ALA A 21 -8.28 -20.97 -6.24
C ALA A 21 -7.51 -19.76 -5.68
N GLU A 22 -6.94 -19.92 -4.50
CA GLU A 22 -6.16 -18.87 -3.84
C GLU A 22 -4.87 -18.70 -4.64
N ILE A 23 -4.79 -17.63 -5.42
CA ILE A 23 -3.62 -17.35 -6.23
C ILE A 23 -2.49 -16.90 -5.31
N LYS A 24 -1.39 -17.65 -5.30
CA LYS A 24 -0.19 -17.37 -4.50
C LYS A 24 0.85 -16.62 -5.33
N LEU A 25 1.49 -15.62 -4.73
CA LEU A 25 2.56 -14.84 -5.34
C LEU A 25 3.74 -15.74 -5.75
N SER A 26 4.07 -16.75 -4.93
CA SER A 26 5.15 -17.70 -5.21
C SER A 26 4.88 -18.59 -6.44
N GLU A 27 3.63 -18.77 -6.82
CA GLU A 27 3.23 -19.58 -7.99
C GLU A 27 3.23 -18.77 -9.29
N LEU A 28 3.27 -17.43 -9.20
CA LEU A 28 3.29 -16.60 -10.41
C LEU A 28 4.68 -16.59 -11.05
N PRO A 29 4.78 -16.73 -12.38
CA PRO A 29 6.03 -16.59 -13.09
C PRO A 29 6.52 -15.13 -13.09
N ILE A 30 7.84 -14.98 -12.93
CA ILE A 30 8.53 -13.69 -13.00
C ILE A 30 8.90 -13.43 -14.48
N THR A 31 8.02 -12.76 -15.21
CA THR A 31 8.19 -12.52 -16.66
C THR A 31 8.43 -11.05 -17.01
N VAL A 32 8.27 -10.14 -16.05
CA VAL A 32 8.40 -8.69 -16.27
C VAL A 32 9.67 -8.18 -15.60
N SER A 33 10.51 -7.48 -16.36
CA SER A 33 11.57 -6.64 -15.81
C SER A 33 11.01 -5.24 -15.57
N VAL A 34 11.27 -4.67 -14.38
CA VAL A 34 10.77 -3.34 -14.00
C VAL A 34 11.95 -2.46 -13.63
N GLY A 35 12.05 -1.30 -14.27
CA GLY A 35 13.04 -0.26 -13.98
C GLY A 35 12.37 1.01 -13.49
N VAL A 36 13.03 1.72 -12.58
CA VAL A 36 12.56 3.02 -12.08
C VAL A 36 13.68 4.05 -12.20
N THR A 37 13.32 5.23 -12.66
CA THR A 37 14.21 6.39 -12.75
C THR A 37 13.59 7.55 -11.96
N PRO A 38 14.34 8.20 -11.06
CA PRO A 38 15.73 7.90 -10.66
C PRO A 38 15.89 6.55 -9.93
N SER A 39 17.06 5.90 -10.11
CA SER A 39 17.38 4.60 -9.53
C SER A 39 18.19 4.71 -8.24
N GLY A 40 18.18 3.66 -7.40
CA GLY A 40 18.90 3.61 -6.13
C GLY A 40 18.06 4.14 -4.96
N LYS A 41 18.69 4.88 -4.04
CA LYS A 41 18.01 5.51 -2.90
C LYS A 41 17.53 6.90 -3.28
N VAL A 42 16.22 7.09 -3.32
CA VAL A 42 15.60 8.35 -3.78
C VAL A 42 14.64 8.86 -2.72
N ASN A 43 14.80 10.13 -2.34
CA ASN A 43 13.85 10.82 -1.47
C ASN A 43 12.84 11.60 -2.31
N LEU A 44 11.56 11.31 -2.14
CA LEU A 44 10.44 11.93 -2.84
C LEU A 44 9.44 12.48 -1.84
N LYS A 45 8.79 13.58 -2.22
CA LYS A 45 7.68 14.15 -1.47
C LYS A 45 6.37 13.82 -2.15
N ALA A 46 5.41 13.30 -1.40
CA ALA A 46 4.05 13.06 -1.90
C ALA A 46 3.45 14.35 -2.47
N GLY A 47 2.79 14.26 -3.62
CA GLY A 47 2.18 15.38 -4.34
C GLY A 47 3.11 16.18 -5.26
N GLU A 48 4.43 16.01 -5.17
CA GLU A 48 5.41 16.78 -5.93
C GLU A 48 6.42 15.88 -6.66
N GLY A 49 6.89 14.82 -6.01
CA GLY A 49 7.89 13.90 -6.56
C GLY A 49 7.37 13.13 -7.77
N ASN A 50 8.20 12.99 -8.80
CA ASN A 50 7.89 12.25 -10.03
C ASN A 50 8.89 11.11 -10.22
N ILE A 51 8.39 9.94 -10.58
CA ILE A 51 9.18 8.80 -11.01
C ILE A 51 8.79 8.39 -12.42
N THR A 52 9.76 7.95 -13.21
CA THR A 52 9.51 7.29 -14.48
C THR A 52 9.68 5.80 -14.27
N VAL A 53 8.62 5.05 -14.53
CA VAL A 53 8.65 3.59 -14.47
C VAL A 53 8.70 3.04 -15.88
N THR A 54 9.58 2.08 -16.09
CA THR A 54 9.76 1.35 -17.34
C THR A 54 9.54 -0.13 -17.05
N TRP A 55 8.94 -0.84 -17.99
CA TRP A 55 8.77 -2.29 -17.86
C TRP A 55 8.95 -2.98 -19.19
N ALA A 56 9.67 -4.10 -19.20
CA ALA A 56 9.88 -4.89 -20.40
C ALA A 56 9.64 -6.37 -20.08
N LEU A 57 8.97 -7.08 -20.99
CA LEU A 57 8.80 -8.52 -20.84
C LEU A 57 10.06 -9.25 -21.24
N ASN A 58 10.41 -10.28 -20.47
CA ASN A 58 11.43 -11.23 -20.85
C ASN A 58 10.78 -12.26 -21.79
N GLN A 59 10.86 -11.99 -23.10
CA GLN A 59 10.10 -12.70 -24.15
C GLN A 59 10.43 -14.19 -24.26
N THR A 60 11.55 -14.63 -23.72
CA THR A 60 12.05 -15.99 -23.83
C THR A 60 11.30 -17.02 -22.99
N SER A 61 10.38 -16.61 -22.10
CA SER A 61 9.76 -17.51 -21.11
C SER A 61 8.25 -17.34 -20.93
N ALA A 62 7.59 -16.49 -21.72
CA ALA A 62 6.21 -16.07 -21.46
C ALA A 62 5.25 -16.38 -22.62
N ASP A 63 4.21 -17.18 -22.34
CA ASP A 63 3.02 -17.26 -23.18
C ASP A 63 2.23 -15.94 -23.09
N THR A 64 2.56 -15.01 -23.99
CA THR A 64 1.98 -13.66 -24.02
C THR A 64 0.55 -13.64 -24.56
N SER A 65 0.00 -14.77 -25.03
CA SER A 65 -1.36 -14.84 -25.59
C SER A 65 -2.46 -14.47 -24.57
N LYS A 66 -2.18 -14.66 -23.29
CA LYS A 66 -3.10 -14.38 -22.18
C LYS A 66 -2.95 -12.98 -21.60
N TYR A 67 -2.00 -12.17 -22.12
CA TYR A 67 -1.64 -10.89 -21.52
C TYR A 67 -2.56 -9.80 -22.06
N SER A 68 -3.31 -9.14 -21.19
CA SER A 68 -4.22 -8.07 -21.57
C SER A 68 -3.75 -6.71 -21.07
N LYS A 69 -3.43 -6.60 -19.77
CA LYS A 69 -3.06 -5.33 -19.14
C LYS A 69 -1.87 -5.49 -18.22
N VAL A 70 -1.13 -4.40 -18.02
CA VAL A 70 -0.07 -4.30 -17.03
C VAL A 70 -0.51 -3.29 -15.97
N SER A 71 -0.47 -3.71 -14.71
CA SER A 71 -0.80 -2.91 -13.54
C SER A 71 0.45 -2.74 -12.69
N LEU A 72 1.01 -1.54 -12.67
CA LEU A 72 2.13 -1.17 -11.82
C LEU A 72 1.60 -0.66 -10.48
N LYS A 73 2.12 -1.22 -9.40
CA LYS A 73 1.77 -0.86 -8.04
C LYS A 73 3.01 -0.47 -7.25
N LEU A 74 2.81 0.47 -6.33
CA LEU A 74 3.77 0.86 -5.33
C LEU A 74 3.63 -0.07 -4.11
N CYS A 75 4.76 -0.59 -3.65
CA CYS A 75 4.82 -1.68 -2.69
C CYS A 75 5.74 -1.33 -1.52
N PHE A 76 5.35 -1.63 -0.28
CA PHE A 76 6.15 -1.33 0.90
C PHE A 76 7.41 -2.20 0.98
N ASN A 77 8.57 -1.57 1.11
CA ASN A 77 9.83 -2.27 1.38
C ASN A 77 9.84 -2.85 2.81
N LYS A 78 10.66 -3.88 3.05
CA LYS A 78 10.70 -4.64 4.32
C LYS A 78 10.86 -3.73 5.55
N GLU A 79 11.71 -2.71 5.45
CA GLU A 79 11.93 -1.72 6.51
C GLU A 79 10.65 -0.99 6.92
N SER A 80 9.72 -0.77 5.99
CA SER A 80 8.44 -0.10 6.24
C SER A 80 7.30 -1.03 6.64
N GLN A 81 7.56 -2.34 6.74
CA GLN A 81 6.59 -3.35 7.18
C GLN A 81 6.76 -3.74 8.66
N ILE A 82 7.92 -3.45 9.26
CA ILE A 82 8.22 -3.76 10.67
C ILE A 82 7.16 -3.12 11.57
N ASP A 83 6.58 -3.91 12.47
CA ASP A 83 5.50 -3.54 13.41
C ASP A 83 4.26 -2.92 12.76
N ARG A 84 4.04 -3.16 11.46
CA ARG A 84 2.90 -2.63 10.70
C ARG A 84 2.17 -3.74 9.96
N PRO A 85 1.31 -4.52 10.63
CA PRO A 85 0.56 -5.61 10.01
C PRO A 85 -0.29 -5.20 8.80
N TRP A 86 -0.69 -3.93 8.71
CA TRP A 86 -1.42 -3.38 7.57
C TRP A 86 -0.55 -3.11 6.33
N ARG A 87 0.75 -3.42 6.37
CA ARG A 87 1.70 -3.30 5.24
C ARG A 87 2.42 -4.63 4.91
N LYS A 88 2.09 -5.69 5.65
CA LYS A 88 2.79 -6.98 5.62
C LYS A 88 2.62 -7.70 4.28
N THR A 89 3.71 -8.29 3.79
CA THR A 89 3.68 -9.22 2.66
C THR A 89 3.07 -10.55 3.09
N GLU A 90 2.11 -11.03 2.31
CA GLU A 90 1.58 -12.40 2.41
C GLU A 90 1.72 -13.07 1.04
N ASP A 91 1.85 -14.41 1.04
CA ASP A 91 1.97 -15.16 -0.21
C ASP A 91 0.64 -15.20 -0.96
N GLU A 92 -0.48 -15.30 -0.25
CA GLU A 92 -1.81 -15.20 -0.86
C GLU A 92 -2.07 -13.78 -1.36
N LEU A 93 -2.27 -13.61 -2.67
CA LEU A 93 -2.41 -12.28 -3.30
C LEU A 93 -3.62 -11.48 -2.82
N PHE A 94 -4.63 -12.15 -2.25
CA PHE A 94 -5.80 -11.51 -1.67
C PHE A 94 -5.51 -10.95 -0.27
N LYS A 95 -4.62 -11.57 0.49
CA LYS A 95 -4.20 -11.14 1.84
C LYS A 95 -2.99 -10.21 1.80
N ASP A 96 -2.25 -10.16 0.67
CA ASP A 96 -1.08 -9.31 0.49
C ASP A 96 -1.42 -7.81 0.62
N LYS A 97 -0.87 -7.18 1.66
CA LYS A 97 -1.02 -5.73 1.91
C LYS A 97 0.23 -4.95 1.53
N THR A 98 1.20 -5.57 0.88
CA THR A 98 2.42 -4.86 0.50
C THR A 98 2.18 -3.86 -0.62
N CYS A 99 1.43 -4.24 -1.65
CA CYS A 99 1.22 -3.45 -2.86
C CYS A 99 -0.19 -2.82 -2.91
N GLN A 100 -0.37 -1.71 -2.21
CA GLN A 100 -1.69 -1.09 -2.05
C GLN A 100 -1.99 0.03 -3.04
N PHE A 101 -0.97 0.71 -3.58
CA PHE A 101 -1.19 1.93 -4.35
C PHE A 101 -0.95 1.71 -5.84
N ASP A 102 -1.92 2.11 -6.66
CA ASP A 102 -1.80 2.01 -8.11
C ASP A 102 -1.00 3.19 -8.68
N VAL A 103 0.04 2.85 -9.43
CA VAL A 103 0.91 3.77 -10.18
C VAL A 103 0.29 4.03 -11.54
N VAL A 104 0.25 3.00 -12.38
CA VAL A 104 -0.25 3.04 -13.77
C VAL A 104 -0.94 1.70 -14.07
N LYS A 105 -2.05 1.77 -14.80
CA LYS A 105 -2.69 0.60 -15.42
C LYS A 105 -2.81 0.87 -16.91
N LYS A 106 -2.11 0.09 -17.73
CA LYS A 106 -2.04 0.28 -19.18
C LYS A 106 -2.30 -1.03 -19.90
N ASP A 107 -2.84 -0.95 -21.11
CA ASP A 107 -2.96 -2.13 -21.97
C ASP A 107 -1.57 -2.66 -22.34
N TYR A 108 -1.51 -3.98 -22.52
CA TYR A 108 -0.29 -4.66 -22.84
C TYR A 108 0.25 -4.21 -24.21
N SER A 109 1.53 -3.86 -24.25
CA SER A 109 2.29 -3.59 -25.48
C SER A 109 3.64 -4.32 -25.39
N ALA A 110 4.11 -4.88 -26.50
CA ALA A 110 5.40 -5.54 -26.56
C ALA A 110 6.59 -4.56 -26.53
N THR A 111 6.37 -3.29 -26.90
CA THR A 111 7.41 -2.26 -27.03
C THR A 111 6.97 -0.90 -26.50
N GLY A 112 7.93 -0.07 -26.06
CA GLY A 112 7.66 1.34 -25.71
C GLY A 112 6.94 1.54 -24.36
N ASN A 113 7.23 0.69 -23.39
CA ASN A 113 6.55 0.64 -22.11
C ASN A 113 7.23 1.51 -21.05
N SER A 114 6.82 2.78 -21.03
CA SER A 114 7.19 3.73 -19.99
C SER A 114 5.99 4.54 -19.54
N ALA A 115 6.03 5.00 -18.30
CA ALA A 115 5.05 5.94 -17.75
C ALA A 115 5.70 6.82 -16.69
N SER A 116 5.43 8.13 -16.78
CA SER A 116 5.74 9.07 -15.70
C SER A 116 4.61 9.05 -14.69
N TYR A 117 4.96 9.01 -13.41
CA TYR A 117 4.03 8.97 -12.29
C TYR A 117 4.43 9.99 -11.24
N VAL A 118 3.52 10.93 -10.98
CA VAL A 118 3.63 11.83 -9.83
C VAL A 118 3.10 11.10 -8.61
N VAL A 119 3.90 11.03 -7.56
CA VAL A 119 3.52 10.41 -6.28
C VAL A 119 2.29 11.13 -5.74
N LYS A 120 1.18 10.40 -5.57
CA LYS A 120 -0.07 10.96 -5.06
C LYS A 120 0.08 11.44 -3.61
N LYS A 121 -0.80 12.35 -3.19
CA LYS A 121 -0.77 12.99 -1.86
C LYS A 121 -1.18 12.05 -0.71
N ASP A 122 -1.92 11.00 -1.03
CA ASP A 122 -2.43 9.97 -0.10
C ASP A 122 -1.39 8.90 0.25
N ILE A 123 -0.22 8.92 -0.40
CA ILE A 123 0.84 7.95 -0.13
C ILE A 123 1.49 8.26 1.23
N PRO A 124 1.45 7.32 2.20
CA PRO A 124 2.00 7.54 3.52
C PRO A 124 3.52 7.49 3.52
N THR A 125 4.14 8.02 4.58
CA THR A 125 5.60 7.99 4.71
C THR A 125 6.11 6.56 4.82
N GLY A 126 7.15 6.24 4.04
CA GLY A 126 7.80 4.93 4.03
C GLY A 126 8.75 4.72 2.86
N HIS A 127 9.37 3.54 2.88
CA HIS A 127 10.25 2.98 1.87
C HIS A 127 9.43 2.11 0.93
N TYR A 128 9.63 2.28 -0.37
CA TYR A 128 8.85 1.63 -1.40
C TYR A 128 9.69 1.08 -2.54
N PHE A 129 9.16 0.05 -3.18
CA PHE A 129 9.61 -0.48 -4.47
C PHE A 129 8.41 -0.57 -5.41
N VAL A 130 8.66 -0.81 -6.71
CA VAL A 130 7.59 -0.94 -7.70
C VAL A 130 7.47 -2.39 -8.13
N ARG A 131 6.23 -2.90 -8.16
CA ARG A 131 5.89 -4.22 -8.71
C ARG A 131 4.91 -4.06 -9.86
N ALA A 132 5.25 -4.66 -10.99
CA ALA A 132 4.34 -4.80 -12.13
C ALA A 132 3.62 -6.14 -12.04
N TYR A 133 2.31 -6.11 -12.24
CA TYR A 133 1.47 -7.29 -12.40
C TYR A 133 0.95 -7.35 -13.83
N VAL A 134 1.01 -8.52 -14.45
CA VAL A 134 0.35 -8.80 -15.72
C VAL A 134 -1.02 -9.37 -15.42
N LEU A 135 -2.03 -8.79 -16.08
CA LEU A 135 -3.43 -9.16 -15.94
C LEU A 135 -3.92 -9.84 -17.21
N ASN A 136 -4.73 -10.89 -17.02
CA ASN A 136 -5.51 -11.49 -18.10
C ASN A 136 -6.73 -10.63 -18.47
N ALA A 137 -7.51 -11.07 -19.46
CA ALA A 137 -8.75 -10.38 -19.86
C ALA A 137 -9.81 -10.32 -18.75
N ALA A 138 -9.81 -11.30 -17.82
CA ALA A 138 -10.70 -11.33 -16.65
C ALA A 138 -10.21 -10.40 -15.50
N GLY A 139 -8.98 -9.88 -15.58
CA GLY A 139 -8.36 -9.05 -14.55
C GLY A 139 -7.57 -9.81 -13.48
N ASP A 140 -7.34 -11.11 -13.65
CA ASP A 140 -6.53 -11.92 -12.74
C ASP A 140 -5.04 -11.71 -12.97
N LYS A 141 -4.27 -11.70 -11.88
CA LYS A 141 -2.81 -11.59 -11.90
C LYS A 141 -2.21 -12.93 -12.34
N ILE A 142 -1.57 -12.95 -13.50
CA ILE A 142 -1.00 -14.18 -14.10
C ILE A 142 0.52 -14.21 -14.13
N ALA A 143 1.17 -13.06 -13.97
CA ALA A 143 2.62 -12.94 -13.87
C ALA A 143 2.97 -11.64 -13.13
N TYR A 144 4.20 -11.55 -12.64
CA TYR A 144 4.68 -10.32 -12.03
C TYR A 144 6.15 -10.03 -12.36
N GLY A 145 6.58 -8.86 -11.94
CA GLY A 145 7.96 -8.42 -11.91
C GLY A 145 8.12 -7.32 -10.88
N GLN A 146 9.30 -7.17 -10.32
CA GLN A 146 9.56 -6.12 -9.33
C GLN A 146 10.94 -5.51 -9.53
N THR A 147 11.09 -4.28 -9.05
CA THR A 147 12.38 -3.58 -9.05
C THR A 147 13.29 -4.16 -7.97
N GLU A 148 14.54 -4.46 -8.32
CA GLU A 148 15.57 -4.88 -7.37
C GLU A 148 16.52 -3.73 -7.06
N GLY A 149 16.93 -3.59 -5.80
CA GLY A 149 17.93 -2.59 -5.39
C GLY A 149 17.50 -1.12 -5.45
N VAL A 150 16.22 -0.84 -5.66
CA VAL A 150 15.64 0.52 -5.63
C VAL A 150 14.92 0.72 -4.30
N ASP A 151 15.21 1.84 -3.64
CA ASP A 151 14.55 2.26 -2.41
C ASP A 151 14.00 3.68 -2.57
N LEU A 152 12.69 3.76 -2.76
CA LEU A 152 11.97 5.02 -2.89
C LEU A 152 11.48 5.43 -1.51
N PHE A 153 12.17 6.35 -0.86
CA PHE A 153 11.72 6.95 0.39
C PHE A 153 10.74 8.08 0.08
N ILE A 154 9.46 7.84 0.37
CA ILE A 154 8.41 8.82 0.16
C ILE A 154 8.05 9.45 1.49
N THR A 155 8.04 10.78 1.54
CA THR A 155 7.55 11.56 2.67
C THR A 155 6.12 12.03 2.38
N ALA A 156 5.18 11.64 3.22
CA ALA A 156 3.79 12.07 3.10
C ALA A 156 3.63 13.56 3.35
N ILE A 157 2.57 14.15 2.77
CA ILE A 157 2.14 15.49 3.16
C ILE A 157 1.49 15.38 4.54
N SER A 158 2.14 15.95 5.53
CA SER A 158 1.53 16.17 6.84
C SER A 158 0.40 17.19 6.70
N GLY A 159 -0.82 16.82 7.10
CA GLY A 159 -1.92 17.78 7.31
C GLY A 159 -1.72 18.67 8.54
N ARG A 160 -0.65 18.45 9.31
CA ARG A 160 -0.24 19.29 10.46
C ARG A 160 0.42 20.55 9.93
N HIS A 161 -0.34 21.64 9.91
CA HIS A 161 0.18 22.96 9.59
C HIS A 161 0.90 23.56 10.80
N VAL A 162 1.91 24.40 10.55
CA VAL A 162 2.66 25.13 11.61
C VAL A 162 1.72 25.95 12.50
N SER A 163 0.62 26.45 11.95
CA SER A 163 -0.42 27.15 12.70
C SER A 163 -1.10 26.29 13.78
N ILE A 164 -1.36 25.01 13.48
CA ILE A 164 -1.96 24.06 14.44
C ILE A 164 -0.96 23.77 15.57
N ASP A 165 0.32 23.61 15.24
CA ASP A 165 1.37 23.37 16.23
C ASP A 165 1.53 24.57 17.18
N ILE A 166 1.51 25.80 16.65
CA ILE A 166 1.56 27.02 17.45
C ILE A 166 0.32 27.16 18.33
N ALA A 167 -0.88 26.97 17.77
CA ALA A 167 -2.11 27.05 18.53
C ALA A 167 -2.14 26.05 19.69
N ALA A 168 -1.74 24.80 19.44
CA ALA A 168 -1.61 23.77 20.46
C ALA A 168 -0.66 24.20 21.59
N ALA A 169 0.53 24.72 21.24
CA ALA A 169 1.50 25.19 22.23
C ALA A 169 0.95 26.33 23.11
N VAL A 170 0.26 27.32 22.51
CA VAL A 170 -0.33 28.46 23.24
C VAL A 170 -1.44 27.99 24.18
N PHE A 171 -2.36 27.14 23.71
CA PHE A 171 -3.45 26.63 24.55
C PHE A 171 -2.94 25.73 25.68
N SER A 172 -1.90 24.92 25.44
CA SER A 172 -1.25 24.14 26.49
C SER A 172 -0.54 25.01 27.53
N ALA A 173 0.11 26.10 27.13
CA ALA A 173 0.72 27.03 28.09
C ALA A 173 -0.36 27.76 28.91
N PHE A 174 -1.43 28.23 28.25
CA PHE A 174 -2.53 28.92 28.91
C PHE A 174 -3.21 28.03 29.96
N SER A 175 -3.43 26.75 29.68
CA SER A 175 -4.07 25.84 30.64
C SER A 175 -3.24 25.69 31.92
N VAL A 176 -1.93 25.47 31.82
CA VAL A 176 -1.03 25.35 32.97
C VAL A 176 -0.95 26.65 33.76
N LEU A 177 -0.81 27.79 33.07
CA LEU A 177 -0.74 29.10 33.72
C LEU A 177 -2.05 29.46 34.42
N SER A 178 -3.20 29.19 33.80
CA SER A 178 -4.51 29.45 34.41
C SER A 178 -4.70 28.62 35.69
N LEU A 179 -4.30 27.34 35.67
CA LEU A 179 -4.36 26.47 36.84
C LEU A 179 -3.46 26.98 37.98
N ALA A 180 -2.22 27.35 37.66
CA ALA A 180 -1.29 27.91 38.64
C ALA A 180 -1.80 29.24 39.24
N PHE A 181 -2.40 30.09 38.40
CA PHE A 181 -3.02 31.34 38.82
C PHE A 181 -4.20 31.10 39.79
N PHE A 182 -5.09 30.15 39.47
CA PHE A 182 -6.20 29.80 40.36
C PHE A 182 -5.71 29.25 41.71
N PHE A 183 -4.72 28.36 41.73
CA PHE A 183 -4.13 27.86 42.97
C PHE A 183 -3.48 28.98 43.80
N TYR A 184 -2.81 29.93 43.15
CA TYR A 184 -2.23 31.08 43.84
C TYR A 184 -3.31 31.95 44.50
N MET A 185 -4.38 32.25 43.76
CA MET A 185 -5.51 33.02 44.29
C MET A 185 -6.20 32.32 45.47
N GLU A 186 -6.42 31.01 45.37
CA GLU A 186 -7.02 30.21 46.44
C GLU A 186 -6.16 30.25 47.72
N LYS A 187 -4.84 30.08 47.58
CA LYS A 187 -3.89 30.15 48.71
C LYS A 187 -3.81 31.53 49.35
N LYS A 188 -3.99 32.60 48.58
CA LYS A 188 -4.04 33.97 49.12
C LYS A 188 -5.33 34.21 49.89
N LYS A 189 -6.46 33.68 49.40
CA LYS A 189 -7.77 33.82 50.05
C LYS A 189 -7.85 33.05 51.37
N SER A 190 -7.24 31.86 51.46
CA SER A 190 -7.18 31.07 52.70
C SER A 190 -6.26 31.64 53.78
N ARG A 191 -5.37 32.59 53.46
CA ARG A 191 -4.51 33.28 54.43
C ARG A 191 -5.08 34.59 54.96
N SER A 192 -6.14 35.12 54.33
CA SER A 192 -6.82 36.37 54.72
C SER A 192 -8.15 36.13 55.45
N ALA A 193 -8.57 34.88 55.60
CA ALA A 193 -9.65 34.45 56.49
C ALA A 193 -9.04 33.86 57.77
#